data_AF-A0A354T5Y9-F1
#
_entry.id   AF-A0A354T5Y9-F1
#
_cell.length_a   1.000
_cell.length_b   1.000
_cell.length_c   1.000
_cell.angle_alpha   90.00
_cell.angle_beta   90.00
_cell.angle_gamma   90.00
#
_symmetry.space_group_name_H-M   'P 1'
#
loop_
_entity.id
_entity.type
_entity.pdbx_description
1 polymer ?
#
loop_
_entity_poly.entity_id
_entity_poly.type
_entity_poly.pdbx_seq_one_letter_code
_entity_poly.pdbx_strand_id
1 'polypeptide(L)'
;MADKIDEILKARQAAEKPTELTPDGDKFFSILIGEGMQENFLELQFRNGLQTCFSYTDLLWFNHDPESGCIDLEFGGFLVTIKGRGLRTIFNGVKGKRVAWVKEADTDLQDHKENECFIEEISITPPKGFAEETPAVE
;
A
#
# COMPACT_ATOMS: atom_id res chain seq x y z
N MET A 1 -14.08 21.50 -12.37
CA MET A 1 -14.77 20.18 -12.40
C MET A 1 -13.87 19.10 -11.77
N ALA A 2 -13.10 19.47 -10.74
CA ALA A 2 -12.31 18.58 -9.89
C ALA A 2 -12.98 18.39 -8.52
N ASP A 3 -14.18 18.95 -8.33
CA ASP A 3 -14.81 19.08 -7.01
C ASP A 3 -15.41 17.76 -6.50
N LYS A 4 -15.79 16.84 -7.40
CA LYS A 4 -16.54 15.64 -7.00
C LYS A 4 -15.69 14.58 -6.32
N ILE A 5 -14.42 14.41 -6.71
CA ILE A 5 -13.57 13.36 -6.13
C ILE A 5 -13.18 13.73 -4.71
N ASP A 6 -12.73 14.97 -4.50
CA ASP A 6 -12.35 15.44 -3.16
C ASP A 6 -13.56 15.53 -2.21
N GLU A 7 -14.74 15.90 -2.71
CA GLU A 7 -15.98 15.84 -1.92
C GLU A 7 -16.36 14.41 -1.54
N ILE A 8 -16.22 13.44 -2.46
CA ILE A 8 -16.48 12.03 -2.20
C ILE A 8 -15.47 11.46 -1.18
N LEU A 9 -14.20 11.82 -1.29
CA LEU A 9 -13.14 11.37 -0.38
C LEU A 9 -13.33 11.96 1.03
N LYS A 10 -13.64 13.26 1.15
CA LYS A 10 -13.96 13.91 2.43
C LYS A 10 -15.22 13.34 3.07
N ALA A 11 -16.27 13.08 2.29
CA ALA A 11 -17.50 12.48 2.79
C ALA A 11 -17.30 11.04 3.31
N ARG A 12 -16.42 10.27 2.66
CA ARG A 12 -16.10 8.89 3.09
C ARG A 12 -15.17 8.83 4.29
N GLN A 13 -14.25 9.79 4.43
CA GLN A 13 -13.41 9.94 5.63
C GLN A 13 -14.22 10.34 6.88
N ALA A 14 -15.38 10.99 6.70
CA ALA A 14 -16.27 11.40 7.78
C ALA A 14 -17.32 10.33 8.19
N ALA A 15 -17.42 9.23 7.44
CA ALA A 15 -18.36 8.15 7.75
C ALA A 15 -17.76 7.16 8.75
N GLU A 16 -18.56 6.74 9.73
CA GLU A 16 -18.17 5.76 10.73
C GLU A 16 -17.84 4.42 10.05
N LYS A 17 -16.61 3.93 10.23
CA LYS A 17 -16.11 2.72 9.56
C LYS A 17 -16.96 1.51 9.94
N PRO A 18 -17.45 0.71 8.97
CA PRO A 18 -17.88 -0.64 9.26
C PRO A 18 -16.71 -1.40 9.88
N THR A 19 -16.99 -2.22 10.89
CA THR A 19 -16.01 -3.17 11.43
C THR A 19 -15.69 -4.18 10.34
N GLU A 20 -14.57 -4.00 9.64
CA GLU A 20 -14.13 -4.95 8.63
C GLU A 20 -13.57 -6.19 9.33
N LEU A 21 -14.27 -7.31 9.15
CA LEU A 21 -13.82 -8.65 9.52
C LEU A 21 -12.74 -9.08 8.50
N THR A 22 -11.46 -8.96 8.84
CA THR A 22 -10.47 -9.85 8.23
C THR A 22 -10.58 -11.23 8.89
N PRO A 23 -10.78 -12.34 8.14
CA PRO A 23 -10.88 -13.69 8.72
C PRO A 23 -9.60 -14.17 9.41
N ASP A 24 -8.46 -13.54 9.13
CA ASP A 24 -7.16 -13.87 9.69
C ASP A 24 -6.60 -12.63 10.41
N GLY A 25 -6.62 -12.66 11.75
CA GLY A 25 -6.51 -11.49 12.62
C GLY A 25 -5.21 -10.69 12.59
N ASP A 26 -4.13 -11.15 11.97
CA ASP A 26 -2.80 -10.55 12.15
C ASP A 26 -1.98 -10.44 10.84
N LYS A 27 -2.61 -10.62 9.68
CA LYS A 27 -1.88 -10.61 8.39
C LYS A 27 -1.70 -9.18 7.86
N PHE A 28 -0.45 -8.85 7.53
CA PHE A 28 -0.09 -7.57 6.88
C PHE A 28 -0.18 -7.60 5.36
N PHE A 29 -0.32 -8.77 4.75
CA PHE A 29 -0.44 -8.90 3.29
C PHE A 29 -1.12 -10.23 2.92
N SER A 30 -1.55 -10.36 1.66
CA SER A 30 -2.01 -11.62 1.09
C SER A 30 -1.22 -11.98 -0.17
N ILE A 31 -0.78 -13.24 -0.24
CA ILE A 31 -0.12 -13.83 -1.43
C ILE A 31 -0.98 -14.97 -1.96
N LEU A 32 -1.19 -14.99 -3.29
CA LEU A 32 -1.80 -16.11 -3.99
C LEU A 32 -0.95 -17.39 -3.84
N ILE A 33 -1.52 -18.42 -3.22
CA ILE A 33 -0.92 -19.74 -3.05
C ILE A 33 -1.44 -20.65 -4.16
N GLY A 34 -0.57 -21.03 -5.10
CA GLY A 34 -0.90 -21.90 -6.23
C GLY A 34 -0.06 -21.59 -7.48
N GLU A 35 -0.08 -22.50 -8.45
CA GLU A 35 0.58 -22.29 -9.75
C GLU A 35 -0.38 -21.62 -10.74
N GLY A 36 0.12 -20.68 -11.54
CA GLY A 36 -0.61 -20.07 -12.67
C GLY A 36 -1.52 -18.87 -12.37
N MET A 37 -1.81 -18.56 -11.10
CA MET A 37 -2.58 -17.37 -10.75
C MET A 37 -1.67 -16.13 -10.57
N GLN A 38 -2.11 -15.00 -11.11
CA GLN A 38 -1.48 -13.68 -10.98
C GLN A 38 -2.54 -12.64 -10.64
N GLU A 39 -2.13 -11.64 -9.88
CA GLU A 39 -2.91 -10.45 -9.57
C GLU A 39 -2.73 -9.38 -10.64
N ASN A 40 -3.80 -8.64 -10.89
CA ASN A 40 -3.78 -7.48 -11.79
C ASN A 40 -3.44 -6.20 -11.05
N PHE A 41 -3.80 -6.13 -9.77
CA PHE A 41 -3.62 -4.95 -8.93
C PHE A 41 -2.94 -5.32 -7.61
N LEU A 42 -2.14 -4.39 -7.11
CA LEU A 42 -1.66 -4.37 -5.73
C LEU A 42 -2.49 -3.35 -4.96
N GLU A 43 -3.24 -3.82 -3.97
CA GLU A 43 -3.98 -2.95 -3.05
C GLU A 43 -3.11 -2.57 -1.84
N LEU A 44 -3.10 -1.29 -1.47
CA LEU A 44 -2.43 -0.75 -0.29
C LEU A 44 -3.49 -0.26 0.68
N GLN A 45 -3.50 -0.81 1.89
CA GLN A 45 -4.44 -0.47 2.95
C GLN A 45 -3.72 0.32 4.04
N PHE A 46 -4.15 1.55 4.26
CA PHE A 46 -3.56 2.48 5.21
C PHE A 46 -4.23 2.39 6.58
N ARG A 47 -3.53 2.80 7.64
CA ARG A 47 -4.08 2.82 9.02
C ARG A 47 -5.36 3.63 9.15
N ASN A 48 -5.47 4.70 8.35
CA ASN A 48 -6.66 5.55 8.33
C ASN A 48 -7.85 4.89 7.61
N GLY A 49 -7.72 3.66 7.11
CA GLY A 49 -8.74 2.91 6.38
C GLY A 49 -8.88 3.28 4.91
N LEU A 50 -7.99 4.14 4.40
CA LEU A 50 -7.89 4.38 2.97
C LEU A 50 -7.34 3.12 2.28
N GLN A 51 -7.83 2.84 1.08
CA GLN A 51 -7.33 1.78 0.22
C GLN A 51 -6.99 2.36 -1.14
N THR A 52 -5.80 2.06 -1.65
CA THR A 52 -5.33 2.53 -2.96
C THR A 52 -4.80 1.35 -3.76
N CYS A 53 -5.27 1.19 -5.00
CA CYS A 53 -4.81 0.10 -5.87
C CYS A 53 -3.90 0.62 -6.97
N PHE A 54 -2.79 -0.07 -7.21
CA PHE A 54 -1.89 0.15 -8.34
C PHE A 54 -1.92 -1.04 -9.28
N SER A 55 -1.97 -0.79 -10.59
CA SER A 55 -1.92 -1.86 -11.58
C SER A 55 -0.51 -2.45 -11.67
N TYR A 56 -0.41 -3.78 -11.64
CA TYR A 56 0.84 -4.48 -11.93
C TYR A 56 1.33 -4.33 -13.37
N THR A 57 0.49 -3.79 -14.27
CA THR A 57 0.93 -3.39 -15.61
C THR A 57 1.82 -2.15 -15.57
N ASP A 58 1.67 -1.32 -14.54
CA ASP A 58 2.33 -0.02 -14.43
C ASP A 58 3.59 -0.10 -13.57
N LEU A 59 3.84 -1.26 -12.93
CA LEU A 59 5.05 -1.52 -12.16
C LEU A 59 6.27 -1.58 -13.10
N LEU A 60 7.09 -0.52 -13.11
CA LEU A 60 8.26 -0.46 -14.00
C LEU A 60 9.53 -0.93 -13.30
N TRP A 61 9.73 -0.55 -12.03
CA TRP A 61 10.86 -1.00 -11.23
C TRP A 61 10.48 -1.20 -9.78
N PHE A 62 11.25 -2.05 -9.09
CA PHE A 62 11.13 -2.22 -7.66
C PHE A 62 12.46 -2.68 -7.06
N ASN A 63 12.70 -2.31 -5.81
CA ASN A 63 13.90 -2.61 -5.05
C ASN A 63 13.53 -3.06 -3.63
N HIS A 64 14.40 -3.84 -2.99
CA HIS A 64 14.28 -4.15 -1.58
C HIS A 64 15.64 -3.97 -0.92
N ASP A 65 15.69 -3.05 0.04
CA ASP A 65 16.85 -2.81 0.88
C ASP A 65 16.60 -3.42 2.27
N PRO A 66 17.24 -4.57 2.59
CA PRO A 66 17.06 -5.23 3.87
C PRO A 66 17.73 -4.47 5.03
N GLU A 67 18.67 -3.55 4.77
CA GLU A 67 19.34 -2.79 5.82
C GLU A 67 18.46 -1.64 6.32
N SER A 68 17.81 -0.91 5.42
CA SER A 68 16.82 0.12 5.77
C SER A 68 15.44 -0.42 6.09
N GLY A 69 15.15 -1.68 5.73
CA GLY A 69 13.85 -2.31 5.96
C GLY A 69 12.77 -1.76 5.03
N CYS A 70 13.13 -1.46 3.78
CA CYS A 70 12.24 -0.82 2.82
C CYS A 70 12.11 -1.63 1.52
N ILE A 71 10.90 -1.62 0.95
CA ILE A 71 10.64 -1.96 -0.45
C ILE A 71 10.18 -0.68 -1.15
N ASP A 72 10.84 -0.37 -2.26
CA ASP A 72 10.42 0.69 -3.17
C ASP A 72 9.79 0.05 -4.41
N LEU A 73 8.59 0.50 -4.77
CA LEU A 73 7.86 0.09 -5.96
C LEU A 73 7.52 1.33 -6.77
N GLU A 74 7.79 1.32 -8.07
CA GLU A 74 7.42 2.44 -8.93
C GLU A 74 6.37 2.05 -9.95
N PHE A 75 5.26 2.80 -9.92
CA PHE A 75 4.08 2.59 -10.73
C PHE A 75 3.77 3.83 -11.56
N GLY A 76 4.12 3.82 -12.85
CA GLY A 76 3.71 4.86 -13.80
C GLY A 76 4.01 6.31 -13.35
N GLY A 77 5.10 6.51 -12.62
CA GLY A 77 5.56 7.77 -12.04
C GLY A 77 5.34 7.91 -10.53
N PHE A 78 4.50 7.07 -9.92
CA PHE A 78 4.29 7.06 -8.47
C PHE A 78 5.32 6.17 -7.79
N LEU A 79 5.99 6.70 -6.77
CA LEU A 79 6.87 5.92 -5.92
C LEU A 79 6.10 5.49 -4.67
N VAL A 80 5.93 4.18 -4.49
CA VAL A 80 5.37 3.57 -3.29
C VAL A 80 6.52 2.99 -2.47
N THR A 81 6.65 3.41 -1.22
CA THR A 81 7.65 2.85 -0.30
C THR A 81 6.92 2.14 0.85
N ILE A 82 7.21 0.85 1.03
CA ILE A 82 6.72 0.01 2.12
C ILE A 82 7.88 -0.18 3.10
N LYS A 83 7.72 0.29 4.33
CA LYS A 83 8.71 0.19 5.40
C LYS A 83 8.26 -0.81 6.46
N GLY A 84 9.20 -1.60 6.96
CA GLY A 84 8.95 -2.54 8.05
C GLY A 84 9.98 -3.65 8.17
N ARG A 85 9.53 -4.79 8.69
CA ARG A 85 10.35 -5.97 8.98
C ARG A 85 9.83 -7.18 8.19
N GLY A 86 10.74 -8.07 7.79
CA GLY A 86 10.36 -9.32 7.13
C GLY A 86 9.80 -9.17 5.72
N LEU A 87 10.08 -8.04 5.07
CA LEU A 87 9.48 -7.66 3.78
C LEU A 87 9.89 -8.57 2.61
N ARG A 88 10.88 -9.46 2.79
CA ARG A 88 11.37 -10.34 1.72
C ARG A 88 10.26 -11.17 1.08
N THR A 89 9.27 -11.59 1.85
CA THR A 89 8.12 -12.35 1.36
C THR A 89 7.24 -11.51 0.42
N ILE A 90 7.00 -10.25 0.78
CA ILE A 90 6.29 -9.28 -0.07
C ILE A 90 7.08 -9.04 -1.36
N PHE A 91 8.39 -8.77 -1.25
CA PHE A 91 9.25 -8.56 -2.42
C PHE A 91 9.19 -9.73 -3.41
N ASN A 92 9.32 -10.97 -2.90
CA ASN A 92 9.23 -12.17 -3.73
C ASN A 92 7.83 -12.34 -4.36
N GLY A 93 6.78 -12.00 -3.61
CA GLY A 93 5.40 -12.03 -4.11
C GLY A 93 5.14 -10.99 -5.20
N VAL A 94 5.61 -9.75 -5.03
CA VAL A 94 5.54 -8.67 -6.02
C VAL A 94 6.24 -9.07 -7.31
N LYS A 95 7.44 -9.67 -7.22
CA LYS A 95 8.17 -10.20 -8.38
C LYS A 95 7.34 -11.21 -9.18
N GLY A 96 6.50 -11.99 -8.52
CA GLY A 96 5.61 -12.96 -9.14
C GLY A 96 4.23 -12.42 -9.53
N LYS A 97 3.93 -11.13 -9.28
CA LYS A 97 2.58 -10.55 -9.35
C LYS A 97 1.56 -11.36 -8.56
N ARG A 98 1.90 -11.71 -7.32
CA ARG A 98 1.06 -12.58 -6.46
C ARG A 98 0.55 -11.91 -5.20
N VAL A 99 0.95 -10.67 -4.92
CA VAL A 99 0.49 -9.95 -3.73
C VAL A 99 -0.80 -9.24 -4.08
N ALA A 100 -1.91 -9.63 -3.45
CA ALA A 100 -3.21 -9.01 -3.71
C ALA A 100 -3.32 -7.67 -2.96
N TRP A 101 -2.93 -7.68 -1.69
CA TRP A 101 -2.98 -6.51 -0.84
C TRP A 101 -1.85 -6.49 0.18
N VAL A 102 -1.52 -5.29 0.65
CA VAL A 102 -0.53 -4.97 1.68
C VAL A 102 -1.16 -3.93 2.61
N LYS A 103 -1.03 -4.11 3.93
CA LYS A 103 -1.71 -3.32 4.94
C LYS A 103 -0.74 -2.79 6.00
N GLU A 104 -0.86 -1.52 6.37
CA GLU A 104 -0.15 -0.94 7.52
C GLU A 104 -0.66 -1.48 8.87
N ALA A 105 0.21 -1.48 9.88
CA ALA A 105 -0.21 -1.75 11.26
C ALA A 105 -1.21 -0.70 11.76
N ASP A 106 -2.45 -1.10 12.02
CA ASP A 106 -3.49 -0.26 12.59
C ASP A 106 -3.21 0.12 14.05
N THR A 107 -2.56 -0.77 14.81
CA THR A 107 -2.25 -0.54 16.24
C THR A 107 -0.86 -1.04 16.62
N ASP A 108 -0.25 -0.42 17.64
CA ASP A 108 1.07 -0.82 18.16
C ASP A 108 1.09 -2.25 18.71
N LEU A 109 -0.07 -2.81 19.08
CA LEU A 109 -0.21 -4.18 19.59
C LEU A 109 -0.06 -5.25 18.49
N GLN A 110 -0.05 -4.86 17.22
CA GLN A 110 0.15 -5.76 16.09
C GLN A 110 1.63 -6.06 15.82
N ASP A 111 2.59 -5.41 16.49
CA ASP A 111 3.99 -5.86 16.44
C ASP A 111 4.26 -6.86 17.57
N HIS A 112 4.35 -8.14 17.21
CA HIS A 112 4.76 -9.18 18.13
C HIS A 112 5.74 -10.15 17.48
N LYS A 113 6.46 -10.90 18.32
CA LYS A 113 7.55 -11.80 17.91
C LYS A 113 7.13 -12.91 16.94
N GLU A 114 5.84 -13.20 16.88
CA GLU A 114 5.28 -14.23 15.99
C GLU A 114 5.02 -13.69 14.57
N ASN A 115 4.96 -12.38 14.38
CA ASN A 115 4.80 -11.78 13.06
C ASN A 115 6.12 -11.85 12.31
N GLU A 116 6.19 -12.74 11.31
CA GLU A 116 7.34 -12.86 10.41
C GLU A 116 7.54 -11.56 9.61
N CYS A 117 6.43 -10.97 9.17
CA CYS A 117 6.38 -9.70 8.47
C CYS A 117 5.57 -8.69 9.28
N PHE A 118 6.04 -7.45 9.35
CA PHE A 118 5.37 -6.32 9.99
C PHE A 118 5.53 -5.09 9.11
N ILE A 119 4.45 -4.34 8.90
CA ILE A 119 4.45 -3.16 8.04
C ILE A 119 4.22 -1.94 8.90
N GLU A 120 5.29 -1.17 9.07
CA GLU A 120 5.30 0.04 9.85
C GLU A 120 4.58 1.15 9.09
N GLU A 121 4.93 1.37 7.84
CA GLU A 121 4.46 2.54 7.08
C GLU A 121 4.44 2.23 5.58
N ILE A 122 3.44 2.76 4.90
CA ILE A 122 3.30 2.80 3.45
C ILE A 122 3.21 4.26 3.06
N SER A 123 4.08 4.71 2.16
CA SER A 123 4.05 6.07 1.63
C SER A 123 3.90 6.05 0.11
N ILE A 124 3.16 7.02 -0.43
CA ILE A 124 3.00 7.22 -1.87
C ILE A 124 3.49 8.62 -2.21
N THR A 125 4.52 8.70 -3.04
CA THR A 125 5.02 9.95 -3.60
C THR A 125 4.58 10.07 -5.06
N PRO A 126 3.80 11.10 -5.43
CA PRO A 126 3.40 11.31 -6.82
C PRO A 126 4.59 11.70 -7.71
N PRO A 127 4.49 11.53 -9.04
CA PRO A 127 5.52 11.99 -9.95
C PRO A 127 5.74 13.50 -9.82
N LYS A 128 7.01 13.94 -9.92
CA LYS A 128 7.36 15.37 -9.95
C LYS A 128 6.68 16.04 -11.16
N GLY A 129 5.56 16.72 -10.90
CA GLY A 129 4.69 17.31 -11.93
C GLY A 129 3.20 17.29 -11.57
N PHE A 130 2.81 16.58 -10.49
CA PHE A 130 1.43 16.58 -9.97
C PHE A 130 1.20 17.50 -8.77
N ALA A 131 2.23 18.19 -8.28
CA ALA A 131 2.06 19.23 -7.27
C ALA A 131 1.48 20.46 -7.99
N GLU A 132 0.25 20.82 -7.63
CA GLU A 132 -0.38 22.07 -8.04
C GLU A 132 0.60 23.23 -7.86
N GLU A 133 0.76 24.05 -8.90
CA GLU A 133 1.27 25.40 -8.75
C GLU A 133 0.45 26.07 -7.65
N THR A 134 1.12 26.40 -6.54
CA THR A 134 0.56 27.17 -5.44
C THR A 134 -0.17 28.39 -6.03
N PRO A 135 -1.45 28.66 -5.71
CA PRO A 135 -2.10 29.84 -6.23
C PRO A 135 -1.31 31.06 -5.78
N ALA A 136 -0.83 31.84 -6.76
CA ALA A 136 -0.19 33.11 -6.53
C ALA A 136 -1.16 34.00 -5.75
N VAL A 137 -0.79 34.33 -4.51
CA VAL A 137 -1.49 35.31 -3.71
C VAL A 137 -1.16 36.69 -4.31
N GLU A 138 -2.13 37.29 -4.99
CA GLU A 138 -2.20 38.76 -5.18
C GLU A 138 -2.86 39.41 -3.96
#